data_AF-A0A3M0ZE03-F1
#
_entry.id   AF-A0A3M0ZE03-F1
#
_cell.length_a   1.000
_cell.length_b   1.000
_cell.length_c   1.000
_cell.angle_alpha   90.00
_cell.angle_beta   90.00
_cell.angle_gamma   90.00
#
_symmetry.space_group_name_H-M   'P 1'
#
loop_
_entity.id
_entity.type
_entity.pdbx_description
1 polymer ?
#
loop_
_entity_poly.entity_id
_entity_poly.type
_entity_poly.pdbx_seq_one_letter_code
_entity_poly.pdbx_strand_id
1 'polypeptide(L)'
;MKKTASRTGKTKSKPFTLVELLVVIAIITILAALLLPALARSRQAAKAALCLNNLHGCGQTIALYADDFAGRVFIFRRPNWWWPRYNWHFFAWRAGYIEENAMNDKCAEAKADLKTGTYYGEDGEVMTWQIRFRGYGANHYFIFKGNGYGTGDGIPRAGKGWIKQGSFLNWFLYPRQVSEPASYVCLGDTKVPGEAMHCERMANHYPGGGRGSFWLCHPGKRANILFADGHVEGCTVPRLEEVYRAGFSWFDYPEQ
;
A
#
# COMPACT_ATOMS: atom_id res chain seq x y z
N MET A 1 -77.15 -29.44 36.77
CA MET A 1 -75.97 -29.94 36.02
C MET A 1 -75.95 -29.32 34.63
N LYS A 2 -74.99 -28.46 34.29
CA LYS A 2 -74.81 -27.89 32.94
C LYS A 2 -73.46 -28.40 32.39
N LYS A 3 -73.46 -29.16 31.29
CA LYS A 3 -72.25 -29.57 30.58
C LYS A 3 -71.84 -28.45 29.62
N THR A 4 -70.70 -27.83 29.85
CA THR A 4 -70.06 -26.86 28.95
C THR A 4 -69.28 -27.60 27.87
N ALA A 5 -69.65 -27.41 26.60
CA ALA A 5 -68.94 -27.96 25.46
C ALA A 5 -67.74 -27.06 25.09
N SER A 6 -66.54 -27.63 25.09
CA SER A 6 -65.31 -27.01 24.59
C SER A 6 -65.29 -27.01 23.06
N ARG A 7 -65.32 -25.83 22.42
CA ARG A 7 -65.04 -25.68 20.98
C ARG A 7 -63.52 -25.60 20.79
N THR A 8 -62.89 -26.71 20.42
CA THR A 8 -61.52 -26.72 19.91
C THR A 8 -61.51 -26.21 18.47
N GLY A 9 -61.15 -24.94 18.29
CA GLY A 9 -60.93 -24.36 16.96
C GLY A 9 -59.70 -24.99 16.31
N LYS A 10 -59.90 -25.90 15.35
CA LYS A 10 -58.82 -26.37 14.47
C LYS A 10 -58.31 -25.18 13.64
N THR A 11 -57.12 -24.71 13.94
CA THR A 11 -56.39 -23.78 13.08
C THR A 11 -56.11 -24.49 11.76
N LYS A 12 -56.81 -24.10 10.69
CA LYS A 12 -56.57 -24.66 9.36
C LYS A 12 -55.19 -24.20 8.88
N SER A 13 -54.19 -25.07 8.94
CA SER A 13 -52.94 -24.87 8.22
C SER A 13 -53.22 -24.96 6.72
N LYS A 14 -53.00 -23.87 5.98
CA LYS A 14 -53.08 -23.91 4.52
C LYS A 14 -51.90 -24.76 4.00
N PRO A 15 -52.15 -25.76 3.15
CA PRO A 15 -51.06 -26.52 2.55
C PRO A 15 -50.24 -25.59 1.65
N PHE A 16 -48.93 -25.54 1.86
CA PHE A 16 -48.00 -24.73 1.06
C PHE A 16 -47.81 -25.40 -0.30
N THR A 17 -47.97 -24.64 -1.38
CA THR A 17 -47.89 -25.16 -2.74
C THR A 17 -46.48 -25.05 -3.30
N LEU A 18 -46.12 -25.97 -4.21
CA LEU A 18 -44.84 -25.88 -4.95
C LEU A 18 -44.71 -24.57 -5.74
N VAL A 19 -45.83 -24.03 -6.22
CA VAL A 19 -45.86 -22.75 -6.97
C VAL A 19 -45.50 -21.58 -6.07
N GLU A 20 -46.03 -21.52 -4.84
CA GLU A 20 -45.68 -20.47 -3.87
C GLU A 20 -44.19 -20.50 -3.53
N LEU A 21 -43.60 -21.69 -3.36
CA LEU A 21 -42.16 -21.83 -3.16
C LEU A 21 -41.37 -21.32 -4.37
N LEU A 22 -41.81 -21.68 -5.58
CA LEU A 22 -41.12 -21.36 -6.83
C LEU A 22 -41.12 -19.86 -7.13
N VAL A 23 -42.21 -19.16 -6.85
CA VAL A 23 -42.27 -17.69 -6.99
C VAL A 23 -41.34 -17.01 -5.98
N VAL A 24 -41.28 -17.50 -4.73
CA VAL A 24 -40.42 -16.91 -3.70
C VAL A 24 -38.95 -17.05 -4.08
N ILE A 25 -38.49 -18.22 -4.51
CA ILE A 25 -37.10 -18.39 -4.95
C ILE A 25 -36.80 -17.54 -6.19
N ALA A 26 -37.76 -17.38 -7.12
CA ALA A 26 -37.59 -16.53 -8.29
C ALA A 26 -37.42 -15.05 -7.92
N ILE A 27 -38.16 -14.56 -6.93
CA ILE A 27 -38.00 -13.18 -6.45
C ILE A 27 -36.65 -13.01 -5.72
N ILE A 28 -36.26 -13.97 -4.87
CA ILE A 28 -34.97 -13.92 -4.17
C ILE A 28 -33.81 -13.92 -5.16
N THR A 29 -33.86 -14.72 -6.23
CA THR A 29 -32.78 -14.76 -7.23
C THR A 29 -32.68 -13.45 -8.01
N ILE A 30 -33.81 -12.83 -8.38
CA ILE A 30 -33.82 -11.51 -9.03
C ILE A 30 -33.21 -10.45 -8.10
N LEU A 31 -33.62 -10.40 -6.84
CA LEU A 31 -33.09 -9.44 -5.87
C LEU A 31 -31.60 -9.66 -5.60
N ALA A 32 -31.17 -10.92 -5.43
CA ALA A 32 -29.76 -11.26 -5.24
C ALA A 32 -28.91 -10.85 -6.45
N ALA A 33 -29.40 -11.06 -7.68
CA ALA A 33 -28.71 -10.68 -8.91
C ALA A 33 -28.45 -9.16 -9.00
N LEU A 34 -29.36 -8.33 -8.48
CA LEU A 34 -29.19 -6.87 -8.43
C LEU A 34 -28.27 -6.41 -7.28
N LEU A 35 -28.23 -7.14 -6.17
CA LEU A 35 -27.45 -6.78 -4.99
C LEU A 35 -25.96 -7.15 -5.10
N LEU A 36 -25.63 -8.27 -5.74
CA LEU A 36 -24.24 -8.75 -5.84
C LEU A 36 -23.27 -7.74 -6.50
N PRO A 37 -23.61 -7.08 -7.64
CA PRO A 37 -22.73 -6.09 -8.25
C PRO A 37 -22.51 -4.86 -7.36
N ALA A 38 -23.56 -4.40 -6.67
CA ALA A 38 -23.49 -3.26 -5.76
C ALA A 38 -22.60 -3.58 -4.55
N LEU A 39 -22.75 -4.76 -3.97
CA LEU A 39 -21.94 -5.22 -2.84
C LEU A 39 -20.46 -5.37 -3.22
N ALA A 40 -20.17 -5.89 -4.43
CA ALA A 40 -18.79 -6.00 -4.92
C ALA A 40 -18.09 -4.63 -5.02
N ARG A 41 -18.79 -3.63 -5.58
CA ARG A 41 -18.29 -2.24 -5.67
C ARG A 41 -18.08 -1.61 -4.29
N SER A 42 -19.03 -1.80 -3.38
CA SER A 42 -18.94 -1.30 -2.00
C SER A 42 -17.73 -1.88 -1.26
N ARG A 43 -17.48 -3.19 -1.39
CA ARG A 43 -16.31 -3.85 -0.79
C ARG A 43 -14.99 -3.31 -1.34
N GLN A 44 -14.89 -3.06 -2.65
CA GLN A 44 -13.69 -2.47 -3.25
C GLN A 44 -13.45 -1.04 -2.76
N ALA A 45 -14.50 -0.22 -2.64
CA ALA A 45 -14.38 1.13 -2.08
C ALA A 45 -13.94 1.11 -0.61
N ALA A 46 -14.49 0.19 0.20
CA ALA A 46 -14.10 0.01 1.59
C ALA A 46 -12.62 -0.38 1.74
N LYS A 47 -12.12 -1.29 0.89
CA LYS A 47 -10.69 -1.65 0.87
C LYS A 47 -9.82 -0.46 0.48
N ALA A 48 -10.22 0.32 -0.53
CA ALA A 48 -9.47 1.52 -0.91
C ALA A 48 -9.38 2.54 0.24
N ALA A 49 -10.47 2.76 0.96
CA ALA A 49 -10.50 3.61 2.15
C ALA A 49 -9.60 3.07 3.29
N LEU A 50 -9.62 1.75 3.52
CA LEU A 50 -8.72 1.11 4.48
C LEU A 50 -7.25 1.31 4.10
N CYS A 51 -6.92 1.22 2.81
CA CYS A 51 -5.55 1.43 2.32
C CYS A 51 -5.10 2.88 2.49
N LEU A 52 -5.99 3.86 2.31
CA LEU A 52 -5.69 5.27 2.61
C LEU A 52 -5.38 5.45 4.10
N ASN A 53 -6.20 4.85 4.98
CA ASN A 53 -6.01 4.93 6.43
C ASN A 53 -4.71 4.24 6.90
N ASN A 54 -4.40 3.06 6.36
CA ASN A 54 -3.16 2.34 6.61
C ASN A 54 -1.94 3.20 6.22
N LEU A 55 -1.98 3.80 5.03
CA LEU A 55 -0.92 4.65 4.52
C LEU A 55 -0.75 5.94 5.35
N HIS A 56 -1.85 6.51 5.87
CA HIS A 56 -1.79 7.62 6.82
C HIS A 56 -1.15 7.19 8.16
N GLY A 57 -1.50 6.01 8.67
CA GLY A 57 -0.86 5.41 9.84
C GLY A 57 0.66 5.23 9.65
N CYS A 58 1.09 4.73 8.48
CA CYS A 58 2.51 4.67 8.12
C CYS A 58 3.17 6.06 8.11
N GLY A 59 2.46 7.10 7.64
CA GLY A 59 2.94 8.48 7.70
C GLY A 59 3.19 8.97 9.13
N GLN A 60 2.29 8.63 10.06
CA GLN A 60 2.48 8.92 11.48
C GLN A 60 3.67 8.15 12.06
N THR A 61 3.82 6.86 11.74
CA THR A 61 4.99 6.06 12.13
C THR A 61 6.29 6.67 11.62
N ILE A 62 6.31 7.13 10.37
CA ILE A 62 7.48 7.80 9.79
C ILE A 62 7.80 9.11 10.52
N ALA A 63 6.79 9.90 10.88
CA ALA A 63 6.99 11.14 11.62
C ALA A 63 7.55 10.88 13.03
N LEU A 64 7.01 9.91 13.76
CA LEU A 64 7.50 9.50 15.07
C LEU A 64 8.95 8.99 14.99
N TYR A 65 9.25 8.15 14.00
CA TYR A 65 10.61 7.71 13.75
C TYR A 65 11.54 8.89 13.45
N ALA A 66 11.11 9.83 12.61
CA ALA A 66 11.93 11.00 12.29
C ALA A 66 12.26 11.81 13.55
N ASP A 67 11.29 12.01 14.45
CA ASP A 67 11.49 12.75 15.70
C ASP A 67 12.53 12.08 16.61
N ASP A 68 12.48 10.76 16.75
CA ASP A 68 13.42 10.00 17.58
C ASP A 68 14.83 9.87 16.95
N PHE A 69 14.94 9.94 15.62
CA PHE A 69 16.19 9.74 14.88
C PHE A 69 16.80 11.03 14.28
N ALA A 70 16.65 12.16 14.98
CA ALA A 70 17.21 13.47 14.61
C ALA A 70 16.70 14.03 13.28
N GLY A 71 15.39 13.91 13.05
CA GLY A 71 14.70 14.35 11.84
C GLY A 71 14.94 13.46 10.62
N ARG A 72 15.55 12.29 10.80
CA ARG A 72 15.93 11.38 9.71
C ARG A 72 15.00 10.21 9.61
N VAL A 73 14.52 9.97 8.41
CA VAL A 73 13.81 8.75 8.04
C VAL A 73 14.77 7.89 7.24
N PHE A 74 14.98 6.66 7.70
CA PHE A 74 15.84 5.74 7.00
C PHE A 74 15.07 5.14 5.82
N ILE A 75 15.43 5.52 4.60
CA ILE A 75 14.73 5.02 3.41
C ILE A 75 15.31 3.69 2.96
N PHE A 76 16.64 3.58 2.96
CA PHE A 76 17.29 2.45 2.31
C PHE A 76 18.77 2.23 2.69
N ARG A 77 19.15 0.98 3.02
CA ARG A 77 20.53 0.57 3.40
C ARG A 77 21.07 -0.47 2.45
N ARG A 78 22.28 -0.22 1.96
CA ARG A 78 22.90 -0.98 0.88
C ARG A 78 24.30 -1.47 1.28
N PRO A 79 24.58 -2.78 1.30
CA PRO A 79 25.92 -3.31 1.61
C PRO A 79 26.93 -3.21 0.46
N ASN A 80 26.46 -3.15 -0.80
CA ASN A 80 27.27 -2.94 -2.01
C ASN A 80 26.34 -2.85 -3.25
N TRP A 81 26.91 -2.82 -4.46
CA TRP A 81 26.23 -2.59 -5.74
C TRP A 81 25.17 -3.65 -6.13
N TRP A 82 25.08 -4.76 -5.41
CA TRP A 82 24.18 -5.86 -5.72
C TRP A 82 23.11 -5.99 -4.63
N TRP A 83 22.07 -5.16 -4.73
CA TRP A 83 20.75 -5.31 -4.06
C TRP A 83 20.51 -4.53 -2.75
N PRO A 84 19.28 -3.97 -2.59
CA PRO A 84 18.74 -3.57 -1.28
C PRO A 84 18.71 -4.68 -0.25
N ARG A 85 19.25 -4.43 0.96
CA ARG A 85 19.04 -5.34 2.08
C ARG A 85 17.99 -4.86 3.07
N TYR A 86 17.86 -3.54 3.31
CA TYR A 86 16.91 -2.99 4.29
C TYR A 86 16.23 -1.70 3.82
N ASN A 87 14.93 -1.55 4.11
CA ASN A 87 14.08 -0.41 3.71
C ASN A 87 13.37 0.22 4.93
N TRP A 88 12.61 1.29 4.71
CA TRP A 88 11.89 2.02 5.77
C TRP A 88 11.11 1.11 6.73
N HIS A 89 10.44 0.08 6.20
CA HIS A 89 9.62 -0.84 6.96
C HIS A 89 10.47 -1.67 7.93
N PHE A 90 11.64 -2.15 7.48
CA PHE A 90 12.60 -2.81 8.36
C PHE A 90 13.09 -1.92 9.50
N PHE A 91 13.38 -0.64 9.22
CA PHE A 91 13.87 0.27 10.26
C PHE A 91 12.79 0.64 11.27
N ALA A 92 11.56 0.84 10.82
CA ALA A 92 10.43 1.07 11.69
C ALA A 92 10.10 -0.15 12.56
N TRP A 93 10.18 -1.36 12.00
CA TRP A 93 10.08 -2.62 12.77
C TRP A 93 11.21 -2.77 13.80
N ARG A 94 12.47 -2.59 13.37
CA ARG A 94 13.64 -2.72 14.24
C ARG A 94 13.62 -1.73 15.40
N ALA A 95 13.07 -0.54 15.19
CA ALA A 95 12.91 0.47 16.22
C ALA A 95 11.63 0.30 17.05
N GLY A 96 10.80 -0.70 16.76
CA GLY A 96 9.62 -1.06 17.57
C GLY A 96 8.33 -0.31 17.25
N TYR A 97 8.26 0.43 16.13
CA TYR A 97 7.02 1.13 15.73
C TYR A 97 6.06 0.27 14.89
N ILE A 98 6.55 -0.86 14.36
CA ILE A 98 5.75 -1.78 13.56
C ILE A 98 5.94 -3.18 14.12
N GLU A 99 4.83 -3.90 14.31
CA GLU A 99 4.87 -5.31 14.67
C GLU A 99 5.14 -6.17 13.44
N GLU A 100 5.82 -7.29 13.59
CA GLU A 100 6.15 -8.19 12.47
C GLU A 100 4.92 -8.61 11.64
N ASN A 101 3.76 -8.74 12.30
CA ASN A 101 2.52 -9.18 11.68
C ASN A 101 1.48 -8.06 11.45
N ALA A 102 1.82 -6.79 11.64
CA ALA A 102 0.89 -5.65 11.63
C ALA A 102 0.09 -5.52 10.31
N MET A 103 -1.23 -5.73 10.29
CA MET A 103 -2.02 -5.73 9.04
C MET A 103 -2.31 -4.33 8.44
N ASN A 104 -1.90 -3.27 9.14
CA ASN A 104 -2.13 -1.87 8.80
C ASN A 104 -0.94 -1.18 8.09
N ASP A 105 0.10 -1.92 7.76
CA ASP A 105 1.33 -1.42 7.11
C ASP A 105 1.36 -1.61 5.57
N LYS A 106 0.27 -2.13 4.99
CA LYS A 106 0.16 -2.55 3.58
C LYS A 106 -1.22 -2.30 2.98
N CYS A 107 -1.31 -2.41 1.65
CA CYS A 107 -2.59 -2.38 0.95
C CYS A 107 -3.43 -3.63 1.28
N ALA A 108 -4.70 -3.43 1.61
CA ALA A 108 -5.69 -4.47 1.84
C ALA A 108 -6.01 -5.32 0.58
N GLU A 109 -5.65 -4.85 -0.62
CA GLU A 109 -5.74 -5.66 -1.84
C GLU A 109 -4.51 -6.54 -2.07
N ALA A 110 -3.38 -6.28 -1.40
CA ALA A 110 -2.22 -7.14 -1.49
C ALA A 110 -2.57 -8.50 -0.87
N LYS A 111 -2.46 -9.57 -1.68
CA LYS A 111 -2.67 -10.92 -1.17
C LYS A 111 -1.60 -11.22 -0.14
N ALA A 112 -1.98 -11.91 0.92
CA ALA A 112 -1.04 -12.44 1.90
C ALA A 112 -0.22 -13.60 1.32
N ASP A 113 0.49 -13.38 0.20
CA ASP A 113 1.63 -14.22 -0.14
C ASP A 113 2.80 -13.72 0.70
N LEU A 114 2.70 -14.05 1.97
CA LEU A 114 3.82 -14.02 2.88
C LEU A 114 4.74 -15.09 2.32
N LYS A 115 5.77 -14.73 1.53
CA LYS A 115 6.89 -15.65 1.34
C LYS A 115 7.33 -16.03 2.75
N THR A 116 6.96 -17.22 3.22
CA THR A 116 7.31 -17.69 4.56
C THR A 116 8.75 -18.15 4.45
N GLY A 117 9.65 -17.31 4.91
CA GLY A 117 11.06 -17.59 4.83
C GLY A 117 11.84 -16.64 5.72
N THR A 118 12.96 -17.14 6.18
CA THR A 118 13.93 -16.37 6.94
C THR A 118 14.91 -15.73 5.96
N TYR A 119 15.10 -14.44 6.12
CA TYR A 119 16.13 -13.66 5.47
C TYR A 119 17.26 -13.40 6.47
N TYR A 120 18.47 -13.76 6.07
CA TYR A 120 19.68 -13.50 6.84
C TYR A 120 20.36 -12.24 6.28
N GLY A 121 20.34 -11.18 7.08
CA GLY A 121 21.08 -9.95 6.85
C GLY A 121 22.59 -10.20 6.92
N GLU A 122 23.37 -9.35 6.25
CA GLU A 122 24.84 -9.41 6.29
C GLU A 122 25.40 -9.09 7.69
N ASP A 123 24.62 -8.43 8.55
CA ASP A 123 25.01 -8.07 9.92
C ASP A 123 24.65 -9.16 10.95
N GLY A 124 24.25 -10.35 10.49
CA GLY A 124 23.73 -11.42 11.35
C GLY A 124 22.26 -11.24 11.76
N GLU A 125 21.60 -10.17 11.30
CA GLU A 125 20.18 -9.91 11.53
C GLU A 125 19.31 -10.97 10.85
N VAL A 126 18.32 -11.47 11.58
CA VAL A 126 17.38 -12.47 11.08
C VAL A 126 16.00 -11.83 11.01
N MET A 127 15.39 -11.81 9.84
CA MET A 127 14.04 -11.25 9.64
C MET A 127 13.23 -12.11 8.70
N THR A 128 11.91 -11.95 8.70
CA THR A 128 11.05 -12.59 7.71
C THR A 128 11.02 -11.78 6.41
N TRP A 129 10.74 -12.46 5.29
CA TRP A 129 10.43 -11.76 4.03
C TRP A 129 9.23 -10.80 4.16
N GLN A 130 8.38 -11.01 5.16
CA GLN A 130 7.28 -10.11 5.48
C GLN A 130 7.82 -8.74 5.88
N ILE A 131 8.76 -8.67 6.82
CA ILE A 131 9.39 -7.41 7.23
C ILE A 131 10.10 -6.72 6.04
N ARG A 132 10.59 -7.50 5.07
CA ARG A 132 11.30 -6.95 3.91
C ARG A 132 10.39 -6.45 2.77
N PHE A 133 9.28 -7.10 2.45
CA PHE A 133 8.53 -6.80 1.21
C PHE A 133 7.04 -6.48 1.36
N ARG A 134 6.54 -6.47 2.60
CA ARG A 134 5.12 -6.31 2.87
C ARG A 134 4.63 -4.85 2.77
N GLY A 135 5.46 -3.91 3.21
CA GLY A 135 5.07 -2.52 3.36
C GLY A 135 4.86 -1.80 2.02
N TYR A 136 4.19 -0.65 2.09
CA TYR A 136 4.12 0.29 0.96
C TYR A 136 5.52 0.61 0.41
N GLY A 137 5.64 0.76 -0.91
CA GLY A 137 6.92 1.04 -1.52
C GLY A 137 7.38 2.45 -1.18
N ALA A 138 8.66 2.61 -0.84
CA ALA A 138 9.24 3.93 -0.63
C ALA A 138 9.77 4.53 -1.93
N ASN A 139 9.60 5.83 -2.09
CA ASN A 139 10.24 6.58 -3.14
C ASN A 139 11.73 6.71 -2.88
N HIS A 140 12.53 6.10 -3.76
CA HIS A 140 13.99 6.12 -3.67
C HIS A 140 14.64 7.05 -4.70
N TYR A 141 13.88 7.55 -5.68
CA TYR A 141 14.42 8.26 -6.84
C TYR A 141 14.46 9.78 -6.68
N PHE A 142 13.58 10.40 -5.89
CA PHE A 142 13.71 11.85 -5.62
C PHE A 142 14.93 12.22 -4.73
N ILE A 143 15.69 11.20 -4.31
CA ILE A 143 17.00 11.35 -3.68
C ILE A 143 18.13 11.45 -4.74
N PHE A 144 17.89 10.97 -5.98
CA PHE A 144 18.87 10.94 -7.07
C PHE A 144 18.50 11.91 -8.18
N LYS A 145 19.36 12.89 -8.48
CA LYS A 145 19.32 13.61 -9.76
C LYS A 145 19.95 12.69 -10.81
N GLY A 146 19.20 12.27 -11.83
CA GLY A 146 19.71 11.50 -12.97
C GLY A 146 19.22 10.06 -13.09
N ASN A 147 19.42 9.51 -14.29
CA ASN A 147 18.88 8.22 -14.72
C ASN A 147 19.71 7.07 -14.12
N GLY A 148 19.40 6.69 -12.89
CA GLY A 148 19.89 5.46 -12.29
C GLY A 148 21.14 5.59 -11.43
N TYR A 149 21.22 4.67 -10.47
CA TYR A 149 22.43 4.04 -9.97
C TYR A 149 23.74 4.81 -10.17
N GLY A 150 23.92 5.87 -9.39
CA GLY A 150 25.25 6.40 -9.08
C GLY A 150 26.03 6.99 -10.25
N THR A 151 25.59 8.15 -10.75
CA THR A 151 26.53 9.13 -11.29
C THR A 151 26.24 10.46 -10.64
N GLY A 152 27.22 10.94 -9.90
CA GLY A 152 27.10 12.13 -9.07
C GLY A 152 26.97 13.38 -9.93
N ASP A 153 25.82 14.04 -9.80
CA ASP A 153 25.66 15.51 -9.89
C ASP A 153 24.50 15.93 -8.97
N GLY A 154 24.61 15.45 -7.73
CA GLY A 154 23.56 15.48 -6.71
C GLY A 154 23.07 16.86 -6.32
N ILE A 155 21.89 17.21 -6.81
CA ILE A 155 20.98 18.12 -6.11
C ILE A 155 19.74 17.31 -5.73
N PRO A 156 19.67 16.75 -4.51
CA PRO A 156 18.44 16.21 -3.96
C PRO A 156 17.43 17.34 -3.76
N ARG A 157 16.17 17.16 -4.16
CA ARG A 157 15.08 18.08 -3.77
C ARG A 157 14.69 17.94 -2.30
N ALA A 158 15.09 16.84 -1.66
CA ALA A 158 14.82 16.57 -0.26
C ALA A 158 16.10 16.19 0.47
N GLY A 159 16.48 17.04 1.44
CA GLY A 159 17.35 16.73 2.57
C GLY A 159 18.57 15.84 2.32
N LYS A 160 19.74 16.45 2.22
CA LYS A 160 21.05 15.80 2.14
C LYS A 160 21.22 14.68 3.17
N GLY A 161 21.63 13.48 2.76
CA GLY A 161 22.35 12.59 3.68
C GLY A 161 22.49 11.16 3.23
N TRP A 162 23.70 10.77 2.86
CA TRP A 162 24.13 9.37 2.99
C TRP A 162 25.29 9.30 3.97
N ILE A 163 25.32 8.25 4.78
CA ILE A 163 26.40 7.96 5.71
C ILE A 163 26.98 6.61 5.32
N LYS A 164 28.30 6.57 5.10
CA LYS A 164 29.01 5.29 4.94
C LYS A 164 29.30 4.72 6.32
N GLN A 165 28.84 3.50 6.57
CA GLN A 165 29.08 2.77 7.82
C GLN A 165 29.65 1.40 7.47
N GLY A 166 30.98 1.26 7.58
CA GLY A 166 31.68 0.07 7.08
C GLY A 166 31.53 -0.07 5.56
N SER A 167 31.11 -1.25 5.09
CA SER A 167 30.77 -1.53 3.69
C SER A 167 29.42 -0.91 3.26
N PHE A 168 28.59 -0.46 4.20
CA PHE A 168 27.23 -0.01 3.91
C PHE A 168 27.14 1.46 3.53
N LEU A 169 26.24 1.75 2.59
CA LEU A 169 25.71 3.08 2.29
C LEU A 169 24.30 3.20 2.87
N ASN A 170 24.15 4.10 3.84
CA ASN A 170 22.90 4.40 4.52
C ASN A 170 22.29 5.67 3.94
N TRP A 171 21.06 5.63 3.44
CA TRP A 171 20.37 6.77 2.84
C TRP A 171 19.21 7.26 3.71
N PHE A 172 19.19 8.56 3.94
CA PHE A 172 18.21 9.21 4.80
C PHE A 172 17.40 10.22 4.00
N LEU A 173 16.12 10.33 4.34
CA LEU A 173 15.26 11.43 3.98
C LEU A 173 15.09 12.34 5.21
N TYR A 174 15.12 13.65 5.01
CA TYR A 174 14.72 14.62 6.03
C TYR A 174 13.41 15.25 5.56
N PRO A 175 12.24 14.76 6.00
CA PRO A 175 10.94 15.25 5.52
C PRO A 175 10.80 16.77 5.67
N ARG A 176 11.32 17.34 6.76
CA ARG A 176 11.32 18.79 7.04
C ARG A 176 12.17 19.63 6.08
N GLN A 177 13.08 19.01 5.33
CA GLN A 177 13.97 19.69 4.38
C GLN A 177 13.53 19.50 2.92
N VAL A 178 12.32 19.00 2.69
CA VAL A 178 11.73 18.86 1.36
C VAL A 178 11.19 20.22 0.92
N SER A 179 11.61 20.71 -0.25
CA SER A 179 11.20 22.03 -0.75
C SER A 179 9.71 22.12 -1.12
N GLU A 180 9.13 21.02 -1.60
CA GLU A 180 7.72 20.90 -2.02
C GLU A 180 7.09 19.66 -1.39
N PRO A 181 6.80 19.67 -0.07
CA PRO A 181 6.44 18.46 0.65
C PRO A 181 5.08 17.88 0.20
N ALA A 182 4.16 18.72 -0.27
CA ALA A 182 2.87 18.33 -0.82
C ALA A 182 2.93 17.69 -2.22
N SER A 183 4.08 17.77 -2.92
CA SER A 183 4.29 17.11 -4.21
C SER A 183 5.31 15.99 -4.12
N TYR A 184 5.98 15.85 -2.98
CA TYR A 184 7.00 14.84 -2.76
C TYR A 184 6.39 13.53 -2.31
N VAL A 185 6.39 12.55 -3.19
CA VAL A 185 5.92 11.19 -2.88
C VAL A 185 6.90 10.50 -1.92
N CYS A 186 6.42 10.06 -0.76
CA CYS A 186 7.18 9.32 0.26
C CYS A 186 6.93 7.81 0.18
N LEU A 187 5.67 7.39 0.37
CA LEU A 187 5.24 6.00 0.31
C LEU A 187 4.04 5.85 -0.64
N GLY A 188 3.71 4.63 -1.02
CA GLY A 188 2.52 4.39 -1.83
C GLY A 188 2.37 2.97 -2.34
N ASP A 189 1.25 2.73 -3.00
CA ASP A 189 0.90 1.44 -3.56
C ASP A 189 1.85 1.08 -4.70
N THR A 190 2.72 0.11 -4.45
CA THR A 190 3.66 -0.44 -5.44
C THR A 190 3.45 -1.93 -5.60
N LYS A 191 3.84 -2.48 -6.75
CA LYS A 191 3.84 -3.93 -6.93
C LYS A 191 4.95 -4.35 -7.89
N VAL A 192 5.48 -5.54 -7.68
CA VAL A 192 6.32 -6.19 -8.69
C VAL A 192 5.40 -6.93 -9.66
N PRO A 193 5.49 -6.70 -10.99
CA PRO A 193 4.72 -7.45 -11.97
C PRO A 193 4.87 -8.97 -11.76
N GLY A 194 3.75 -9.67 -11.74
CA GLY A 194 3.72 -11.13 -11.52
C GLY A 194 3.85 -11.59 -10.06
N GLU A 195 4.19 -10.72 -9.11
CA GLU A 195 4.21 -11.06 -7.68
C GLU A 195 2.85 -10.78 -7.04
N ALA A 196 2.58 -11.40 -5.89
CA ALA A 196 1.36 -11.16 -5.11
C ALA A 196 1.51 -10.09 -4.02
N MET A 197 2.75 -9.61 -3.81
CA MET A 197 3.13 -8.67 -2.74
C MET A 197 3.60 -7.30 -3.27
N HIS A 198 3.69 -6.32 -2.37
CA HIS A 198 4.23 -5.00 -2.66
C HIS A 198 5.70 -5.04 -3.01
N CYS A 199 6.18 -3.96 -3.64
CA CYS A 199 7.61 -3.75 -3.80
C CYS A 199 8.10 -2.80 -2.70
N GLU A 200 9.23 -3.12 -2.07
CA GLU A 200 9.91 -2.24 -1.11
C GLU A 200 10.29 -0.85 -1.66
N ARG A 201 10.17 -0.66 -2.97
CA ARG A 201 10.64 0.50 -3.72
C ARG A 201 9.62 0.92 -4.77
N MET A 202 9.53 2.22 -4.99
CA MET A 202 8.93 2.81 -6.19
C MET A 202 9.99 2.97 -7.28
N ALA A 203 9.99 2.13 -8.32
CA ALA A 203 10.97 2.18 -9.40
C ALA A 203 10.54 3.00 -10.61
N ASN A 204 11.56 3.44 -11.35
CA ASN A 204 11.58 4.34 -12.50
C ASN A 204 10.86 3.84 -13.76
N HIS A 205 9.63 3.34 -13.64
CA HIS A 205 8.85 2.94 -14.80
C HIS A 205 7.45 3.51 -14.68
N TYR A 206 6.92 3.94 -15.82
CA TYR A 206 5.50 4.22 -16.05
C TYR A 206 4.61 3.21 -15.29
N PRO A 207 3.38 3.59 -14.91
CA PRO A 207 2.42 2.65 -14.34
C PRO A 207 2.38 1.35 -15.18
N GLY A 208 2.80 0.22 -14.58
CA GLY A 208 2.84 -1.08 -15.26
C GLY A 208 4.20 -1.55 -15.83
N GLY A 209 5.29 -0.76 -15.72
CA GLY A 209 6.63 -1.21 -16.13
C GLY A 209 7.52 -1.62 -14.94
N GLY A 210 8.41 -2.60 -15.13
CA GLY A 210 9.52 -2.90 -14.21
C GLY A 210 9.17 -3.33 -12.78
N ARG A 211 10.19 -3.69 -11.98
CA ARG A 211 10.02 -4.04 -10.55
C ARG A 211 9.71 -2.79 -9.74
N GLY A 212 8.53 -2.70 -9.11
CA GLY A 212 8.22 -1.61 -8.17
C GLY A 212 7.51 -0.41 -8.76
N SER A 213 6.78 -0.57 -9.87
CA SER A 213 5.89 0.47 -10.38
C SER A 213 4.68 0.70 -9.46
N PHE A 214 4.03 1.86 -9.63
CA PHE A 214 2.76 2.15 -8.99
C PHE A 214 1.72 1.09 -9.33
N TRP A 215 1.03 0.60 -8.30
CA TRP A 215 0.01 -0.42 -8.44
C TRP A 215 -1.38 0.21 -8.41
N LEU A 216 -1.98 0.34 -9.60
CA LEU A 216 -3.31 0.90 -9.82
C LEU A 216 -4.42 -0.11 -9.41
N CYS A 217 -4.43 -0.51 -8.15
CA CYS A 217 -5.28 -1.58 -7.63
C CYS A 217 -6.68 -1.13 -7.20
N HIS A 218 -6.88 0.18 -7.02
CA HIS A 218 -8.14 0.72 -6.51
C HIS A 218 -9.11 1.08 -7.63
N PRO A 219 -10.43 1.16 -7.33
CA PRO A 219 -11.44 1.61 -8.29
C PRO A 219 -11.05 2.90 -9.01
N GLY A 220 -11.27 2.92 -10.33
CA GLY A 220 -10.88 4.05 -11.17
C GLY A 220 -9.40 4.10 -11.55
N LYS A 221 -8.69 2.96 -11.46
CA LYS A 221 -7.25 2.83 -11.77
C LYS A 221 -6.41 3.83 -10.97
N ARG A 222 -6.55 3.76 -9.65
CA ARG A 222 -5.86 4.64 -8.70
C ARG A 222 -4.84 3.87 -7.85
N ALA A 223 -3.80 4.57 -7.44
CA ALA A 223 -2.85 4.14 -6.42
C ALA A 223 -2.87 5.15 -5.26
N ASN A 224 -2.82 4.67 -4.03
CA ASN A 224 -2.74 5.55 -2.87
C ASN A 224 -1.29 5.94 -2.61
N ILE A 225 -1.08 7.23 -2.33
CA ILE A 225 0.22 7.86 -2.21
C ILE A 225 0.26 8.68 -0.92
N LEU A 226 1.33 8.52 -0.15
CA LEU A 226 1.69 9.35 0.99
C LEU A 226 2.71 10.38 0.54
N PHE A 227 2.50 11.63 0.90
CA PHE A 227 3.41 12.73 0.60
C PHE A 227 4.24 13.15 1.83
N ALA A 228 5.28 13.95 1.62
CA ALA A 228 6.24 14.30 2.67
C ALA A 228 5.69 15.23 3.76
N ASP A 229 4.61 15.95 3.48
CA ASP A 229 3.85 16.70 4.48
C ASP A 229 2.90 15.81 5.32
N GLY A 230 2.80 14.52 4.99
CA GLY A 230 1.97 13.54 5.68
C GLY A 230 0.56 13.36 5.10
N HIS A 231 0.16 14.12 4.09
CA HIS A 231 -1.16 13.90 3.47
C HIS A 231 -1.14 12.64 2.59
N VAL A 232 -2.32 12.05 2.42
CA VAL A 232 -2.51 10.85 1.61
C VAL A 232 -3.57 11.11 0.54
N GLU A 233 -3.26 10.75 -0.70
CA GLU A 233 -4.14 10.93 -1.85
C GLU A 233 -4.28 9.63 -2.65
N GLY A 234 -5.49 9.35 -3.13
CA GLY A 234 -5.74 8.31 -4.14
C GLY A 234 -5.50 8.86 -5.55
N CYS A 235 -4.29 8.73 -6.05
CA CYS A 235 -3.85 9.34 -7.30
C CYS A 235 -4.26 8.52 -8.53
N THR A 236 -4.84 9.19 -9.53
CA THR A 236 -5.05 8.67 -10.88
C THR A 236 -3.74 8.69 -11.68
N VAL A 237 -3.71 8.04 -12.84
CA VAL A 237 -2.52 8.07 -13.73
C VAL A 237 -2.07 9.50 -14.06
N PRO A 238 -2.93 10.44 -14.50
CA PRO A 238 -2.49 11.81 -14.77
C PRO A 238 -1.92 12.51 -13.54
N ARG A 239 -2.52 12.30 -12.36
CA ARG A 239 -2.03 12.86 -11.10
C ARG A 239 -0.67 12.27 -10.71
N LEU A 240 -0.50 10.95 -10.87
CA LEU A 240 0.78 10.28 -10.65
C LEU A 240 1.84 10.82 -11.61
N GLU A 241 1.50 11.04 -12.88
CA GLU A 241 2.41 11.66 -13.85
C GLU A 241 2.76 13.09 -13.46
N GLU A 242 1.82 13.89 -12.96
CA GLU A 242 2.07 15.25 -12.48
C GLU A 242 3.03 15.25 -11.28
N VAL A 243 2.73 14.51 -10.22
CA VAL A 243 3.57 14.50 -9.00
C VAL A 243 4.92 13.81 -9.24
N TYR A 244 4.96 12.86 -10.17
CA TYR A 244 6.21 12.22 -10.59
C TYR A 244 7.04 13.15 -11.48
N ARG A 245 6.45 13.79 -12.50
CA ARG A 245 7.13 14.74 -13.41
C ARG A 245 7.51 16.04 -12.73
N ALA A 246 6.73 16.52 -11.76
CA ALA A 246 7.03 17.73 -11.00
C ALA A 246 8.42 17.65 -10.37
N GLY A 247 8.89 16.45 -9.97
CA GLY A 247 10.26 16.23 -9.50
C GLY A 247 11.28 15.79 -10.56
N PHE A 248 10.92 15.69 -11.84
CA PHE A 248 11.79 15.36 -12.98
C PHE A 248 11.61 16.37 -14.14
N SER A 249 12.26 17.53 -14.07
CA SER A 249 12.25 18.54 -15.14
C SER A 249 13.14 18.20 -16.36
N TRP A 250 13.28 16.93 -16.75
CA TRP A 250 14.22 16.52 -17.83
C TRP A 250 13.65 15.53 -18.86
N PHE A 251 12.34 15.27 -18.87
CA PHE A 251 11.72 14.51 -19.96
C PHE A 251 11.35 15.44 -21.13
N ASP A 252 12.35 16.13 -21.67
CA ASP A 252 12.41 16.34 -23.12
C ASP A 252 13.08 15.07 -23.69
N TYR A 253 12.26 14.11 -24.11
CA TYR A 253 12.67 13.22 -25.18
C TYR A 253 11.95 13.70 -26.44
N PRO A 254 12.67 13.97 -27.54
CA PRO A 254 12.05 14.26 -28.83
C PRO A 254 11.18 13.07 -29.22
N GLU A 255 10.02 13.35 -29.79
CA GLU A 255 9.26 12.36 -30.56
C GLU A 255 10.21 11.72 -31.59
N GLN A 256 10.38 10.39 -31.49
CA GLN A 256 10.79 9.52 -32.59
C GLN A 256 9.87 8.31 -32.60
#